data_AF-A0A430G802-F1
#
_entry.id   AF-A0A430G802-F1
#
_cell.length_a   1.000
_cell.length_b   1.000
_cell.length_c   1.000
_cell.angle_alpha   90.00
_cell.angle_beta   90.00
_cell.angle_gamma   90.00
#
_symmetry.space_group_name_H-M   'P 1'
#
loop_
_entity.id
_entity.type
_entity.pdbx_description
1 polymer ?
#
loop_
_entity_poly.entity_id
_entity_poly.type
_entity_poly.pdbx_seq_one_letter_code
_entity_poly.pdbx_strand_id
1 'polypeptide(L)'
;MALNKVAVTGDVMTVQLSYTGGTGSQYLKVDDISVIDDASARQLGVLKDASGKPLAAPLSSGSKDNLSFALGRSPQIVWLKFPAPPATSKTVSINLPGVVPFDGVPVTR
;
A
#
# COMPACT_ATOMS: atom_id res chain seq x y z
N MET A 1 5.95 3.55 11.86
CA MET A 1 5.68 2.95 10.53
C MET A 1 6.90 3.13 9.66
N ALA A 2 7.22 2.17 8.79
CA ALA A 2 8.33 2.25 7.84
C ALA A 2 7.93 1.64 6.49
N LEU A 3 8.42 2.22 5.40
CA LEU A 3 8.31 1.65 4.07
C LEU A 3 9.44 0.63 3.86
N ASN A 4 9.08 -0.62 3.58
CA ASN A 4 10.04 -1.70 3.42
C ASN A 4 10.40 -1.96 1.96
N LYS A 5 9.41 -1.86 1.06
CA LYS A 5 9.56 -2.26 -0.35
C LYS A 5 8.57 -1.53 -1.25
N VAL A 6 9.07 -1.12 -2.42
CA VAL A 6 8.27 -0.78 -3.60
C VAL A 6 8.90 -1.46 -4.80
N ALA A 7 8.24 -2.48 -5.32
CA ALA A 7 8.76 -3.25 -6.44
C ALA A 7 7.67 -3.63 -7.43
N VAL A 8 8.00 -3.62 -8.71
CA VAL A 8 7.18 -4.10 -9.80
C VAL A 8 7.59 -5.52 -10.16
N THR A 9 6.63 -6.37 -10.46
CA THR A 9 6.83 -7.70 -11.04
C THR A 9 5.74 -7.92 -12.07
N GLY A 10 6.12 -7.99 -13.34
CA GLY A 10 5.17 -7.90 -14.45
C GLY A 10 4.41 -6.57 -14.40
N ASP A 11 3.08 -6.63 -14.45
CA ASP A 11 2.21 -5.45 -14.47
C ASP A 11 1.71 -5.03 -13.08
N VAL A 12 2.31 -5.58 -12.01
CA VAL A 12 1.87 -5.34 -10.63
C VAL A 12 2.99 -4.72 -9.81
N MET A 13 2.70 -3.60 -9.17
CA MET A 13 3.55 -2.99 -8.14
C MET A 13 3.10 -3.44 -6.76
N THR A 14 4.04 -3.90 -5.92
CA THR A 14 3.81 -4.26 -4.52
C THR A 14 4.46 -3.21 -3.62
N VAL A 15 3.65 -2.62 -2.74
CA VAL A 15 4.10 -1.76 -1.64
C VAL A 15 4.01 -2.55 -0.34
N GLN A 16 5.09 -2.57 0.44
CA GLN A 16 5.13 -3.24 1.75
C GLN A 16 5.53 -2.25 2.83
N LEU A 17 4.77 -2.22 3.91
CA LEU A 17 4.93 -1.32 5.06
C LEU A 17 5.04 -2.14 6.36
N SER A 18 5.83 -1.64 7.30
CA SER A 18 5.91 -2.16 8.67
C SER A 18 5.25 -1.16 9.61
N TYR A 19 4.30 -1.63 10.42
CA TYR A 19 3.69 -0.86 11.50
C TYR A 19 4.24 -1.35 12.84
N THR A 20 4.75 -0.43 13.65
CA THR A 20 5.40 -0.71 14.93
C THR A 20 4.85 0.18 16.02
N GLY A 21 4.87 -0.32 17.26
CA GLY A 21 4.52 0.44 18.46
C GLY A 21 3.03 0.46 18.78
N GLY A 22 2.71 0.91 19.99
CA GLY A 22 1.35 1.05 20.51
C GLY A 22 0.72 -0.24 21.03
N THR A 23 -0.49 -0.09 21.56
CA THR A 23 -1.41 -1.16 21.91
C THR A 23 -2.75 -0.87 21.25
N GLY A 24 -3.32 -1.83 20.53
CA GLY A 24 -4.63 -1.68 19.91
C GLY A 24 -4.70 -2.30 18.52
N SER A 25 -5.65 -1.87 17.72
CA SER A 25 -5.79 -2.28 16.32
C SER A 25 -5.84 -1.06 15.43
N GLN A 26 -5.17 -1.16 14.28
CA GLN A 26 -5.28 -0.17 13.23
C GLN A 26 -6.32 -0.65 12.21
N TYR A 27 -7.15 0.29 11.79
CA TYR A 27 -8.09 0.10 10.69
C TYR A 27 -7.78 1.14 9.61
N LEU A 28 -7.66 0.71 8.36
CA LEU A 28 -7.45 1.60 7.22
C LEU A 28 -8.38 1.19 6.08
N LYS A 29 -9.07 2.18 5.52
CA LYS A 29 -9.87 1.96 4.33
C LYS A 29 -8.97 1.84 3.11
N VAL A 30 -9.05 0.73 2.38
CA VAL A 30 -8.16 0.50 1.24
C VAL A 30 -8.37 1.53 0.13
N ASP A 31 -9.62 1.95 -0.09
CA ASP A 31 -9.93 2.97 -1.12
C ASP A 31 -9.36 4.36 -0.79
N ASP A 32 -8.94 4.62 0.45
CA ASP A 32 -8.29 5.88 0.84
C ASP A 32 -6.75 5.81 0.69
N ILE A 33 -6.23 4.68 0.19
CA ILE A 33 -4.79 4.46 -0.04
C ILE A 33 -4.53 4.49 -1.54
N SER A 34 -3.53 5.26 -1.95
CA SER A 34 -3.17 5.39 -3.37
C SER A 34 -1.68 5.59 -3.58
N VAL A 35 -1.24 5.32 -4.79
CA VAL A 35 0.10 5.69 -5.26
C VAL A 35 -0.01 6.72 -6.36
N ILE A 36 0.81 7.75 -6.34
CA ILE A 36 0.95 8.72 -7.43
C ILE A 36 2.20 8.34 -8.22
N ASP A 37 2.06 8.21 -9.53
CA ASP A 37 3.20 8.19 -10.44
C ASP A 37 3.74 9.62 -10.60
N ASP A 38 4.94 9.87 -10.08
CA ASP A 38 5.52 11.22 -10.04
C ASP A 38 5.79 11.78 -11.45
N ALA A 39 5.97 10.90 -12.46
CA ALA A 39 6.24 11.33 -13.83
C ALA A 39 4.98 11.84 -14.55
N SER A 40 3.82 11.28 -14.22
CA SER A 40 2.55 11.60 -14.90
C SER A 40 1.53 12.30 -13.99
N ALA A 41 1.84 12.46 -12.71
CA ALA A 41 0.90 12.87 -11.66
C ALA A 41 -0.38 12.01 -11.58
N ARG A 42 -0.35 10.79 -12.16
CA ARG A 42 -1.49 9.90 -12.18
C ARG A 42 -1.61 9.16 -10.86
N GLN A 43 -2.80 9.21 -10.28
CA GLN A 43 -3.16 8.40 -9.12
C GLN A 43 -3.51 6.96 -9.53
N LEU A 44 -2.98 6.00 -8.78
CA LEU A 44 -3.12 4.56 -8.93
C LEU A 44 -3.77 4.01 -7.65
N GLY A 45 -4.93 3.38 -7.81
CA GLY A 45 -5.63 2.71 -6.73
C GLY A 45 -5.15 1.28 -6.50
N VAL A 46 -5.51 0.70 -5.36
CA VAL A 46 -5.22 -0.71 -5.04
C VAL A 46 -5.99 -1.62 -6.01
N LEU A 47 -5.29 -2.61 -6.56
CA LEU A 47 -5.89 -3.62 -7.43
C LEU A 47 -6.92 -4.45 -6.67
N LYS A 48 -7.95 -4.89 -7.38
CA LYS A 48 -8.97 -5.82 -6.89
C LYS A 48 -8.86 -7.14 -7.68
N ASP A 49 -9.13 -8.26 -7.01
CA ASP A 49 -9.25 -9.55 -7.68
C ASP A 49 -10.56 -9.65 -8.48
N ALA A 50 -10.77 -10.78 -9.17
CA ALA A 50 -11.96 -11.02 -9.98
C ALA A 50 -13.28 -10.99 -9.17
N SER A 51 -13.23 -11.13 -7.84
CA SER A 51 -14.37 -11.02 -6.94
C SER A 51 -14.58 -9.61 -6.39
N GLY A 52 -13.76 -8.64 -6.80
CA GLY A 52 -13.80 -7.26 -6.33
C GLY A 52 -13.08 -7.04 -4.99
N LYS A 53 -12.43 -8.06 -4.44
CA LYS A 53 -11.71 -7.94 -3.16
C LYS A 53 -10.35 -7.29 -3.38
N PRO A 54 -9.92 -6.34 -2.53
CA PRO A 54 -8.61 -5.71 -2.70
C PRO A 54 -7.47 -6.72 -2.56
N LEU A 55 -6.46 -6.56 -3.42
CA LEU A 55 -5.20 -7.27 -3.34
C LEU A 55 -4.29 -6.61 -2.31
N ALA A 56 -4.63 -6.81 -1.05
CA ALA A 56 -3.88 -6.31 0.10
C ALA A 56 -3.99 -7.28 1.28
N ALA A 57 -3.11 -7.16 2.26
CA ALA A 57 -3.24 -7.87 3.53
C ALA A 57 -2.51 -7.13 4.67
N PRO A 58 -2.92 -7.39 5.93
CA PRO A 58 -4.06 -8.21 6.34
C PRO A 58 -5.39 -7.45 6.19
N LEU A 59 -6.42 -8.15 5.70
CA LEU A 59 -7.78 -7.63 5.56
C LEU A 59 -8.63 -8.01 6.77
N SER A 60 -9.57 -7.13 7.12
CA SER A 60 -10.55 -7.38 8.18
C SER A 60 -11.47 -8.55 7.82
N SER A 61 -11.74 -9.41 8.79
CA SER A 61 -12.73 -10.49 8.66
C SER A 61 -14.16 -9.96 8.55
N GLY A 62 -14.47 -8.83 9.22
CA GLY A 62 -15.79 -8.21 9.22
C GLY A 62 -16.01 -7.19 8.09
N SER A 63 -14.93 -6.72 7.47
CA SER A 63 -15.00 -5.83 6.30
C SER A 63 -13.88 -6.15 5.34
N LYS A 64 -14.16 -7.05 4.38
CA LYS A 64 -13.16 -7.64 3.49
C LYS A 64 -12.46 -6.64 2.57
N ASP A 65 -12.92 -5.39 2.55
CA ASP A 65 -12.37 -4.30 1.77
C ASP A 65 -11.37 -3.43 2.55
N ASN A 66 -11.18 -3.68 3.84
CA ASN A 66 -10.42 -2.80 4.72
C ASN A 66 -9.27 -3.54 5.39
N LEU A 67 -8.15 -2.84 5.58
CA LEU A 67 -7.03 -3.37 6.34
C LEU A 67 -7.36 -3.35 7.83
N SER A 68 -7.01 -4.43 8.53
CA SER A 68 -7.14 -4.50 9.98
C SER A 68 -6.02 -5.35 10.57
N PHE A 69 -5.23 -4.75 11.45
CA PHE A 69 -4.10 -5.41 12.10
C PHE A 69 -3.88 -4.91 13.52
N ALA A 70 -3.43 -5.81 14.39
CA ALA A 70 -3.11 -5.49 15.77
C ALA A 70 -1.77 -4.77 15.85
N LEU A 71 -1.75 -3.58 16.46
CA LEU A 71 -0.53 -2.90 16.86
C LEU A 71 -0.02 -3.56 18.14
N GLY A 72 1.26 -3.94 18.15
CA GLY A 72 1.85 -4.66 19.27
C GLY A 72 3.37 -4.63 19.27
N ARG A 73 3.97 -5.49 20.10
CA ARG A 73 5.43 -5.55 20.30
C ARG A 73 6.19 -5.95 19.04
N SER A 74 5.59 -6.75 18.18
CA SER A 74 6.21 -7.19 16.92
C SER A 74 5.71 -6.34 15.74
N PRO A 75 6.61 -5.92 14.83
CA PRO A 75 6.22 -5.22 13.61
C PRO A 75 5.15 -5.99 12.84
N GLN A 76 4.06 -5.32 12.48
CA GLN A 76 3.07 -5.87 11.56
C GLN A 76 3.42 -5.49 10.14
N ILE A 77 3.46 -6.49 9.27
CA ILE A 77 3.68 -6.29 7.84
C ILE A 77 2.34 -6.13 7.14
N VAL A 78 2.20 -5.01 6.45
CA VAL A 78 1.06 -4.69 5.59
C VAL A 78 1.58 -4.61 4.16
N TRP A 79 0.85 -5.19 3.21
CA TRP A 79 1.16 -5.04 1.80
C TRP A 79 -0.07 -4.73 0.98
N LEU A 80 0.13 -3.97 -0.10
CA LEU A 80 -0.91 -3.59 -1.06
C LEU A 80 -0.34 -3.72 -2.47
N LYS A 81 -1.17 -4.15 -3.41
CA LYS A 81 -0.82 -4.25 -4.83
C LYS A 81 -1.53 -3.19 -5.65
N PHE A 82 -0.78 -2.56 -6.54
CA PHE A 82 -1.24 -1.48 -7.44
C PHE A 82 -0.92 -1.88 -8.88
N PRO A 83 -1.58 -1.27 -9.89
CA PRO A 83 -1.08 -1.32 -11.25
C PRO A 83 0.38 -0.86 -11.29
N ALA A 84 1.23 -1.52 -12.07
CA ALA A 84 2.57 -1.03 -12.30
C ALA A 84 2.51 0.34 -13.00
N PRO A 85 3.25 1.36 -12.52
CA PRO A 85 3.40 2.59 -13.27
C PRO A 85 4.17 2.31 -14.57
N PRO A 86 4.04 3.18 -15.60
CA PRO A 86 4.77 3.06 -16.85
C PRO A 86 6.26 2.77 -16.65
N ALA A 87 6.89 2.03 -17.56
CA ALA A 87 8.31 1.68 -17.45
C ALA A 87 9.25 2.90 -17.34
N THR A 88 8.80 4.07 -17.83
CA THR A 88 9.49 5.36 -17.73
C THR A 88 9.42 6.00 -16.36
N SER A 89 8.47 5.59 -15.51
CA SER A 89 8.28 6.11 -14.15
C SER A 89 9.33 5.53 -13.21
N LYS A 90 10.21 6.40 -12.72
CA LYS A 90 11.34 6.03 -11.85
C LYS A 90 10.97 6.09 -10.37
N THR A 91 10.05 6.97 -10.01
CA THR A 91 9.64 7.20 -8.64
C THR A 91 8.13 7.28 -8.53
N VAL A 92 7.64 7.01 -7.31
CA VAL A 92 6.24 7.13 -6.95
C VAL A 92 6.09 7.76 -5.57
N SER A 93 4.95 8.39 -5.34
CA SER A 93 4.57 8.92 -4.03
C SER A 93 3.42 8.11 -3.43
N ILE A 94 3.55 7.65 -2.19
CA ILE A 94 2.59 6.74 -1.54
C ILE A 94 1.76 7.53 -0.54
N ASN A 95 0.45 7.59 -0.78
CA ASN A 95 -0.51 8.27 0.09
C ASN A 95 -1.23 7.26 0.96
N LEU A 96 -1.17 7.50 2.27
CA LEU A 96 -1.83 6.73 3.31
C LEU A 96 -2.61 7.72 4.20
N PRO A 97 -3.82 7.38 4.66
CA PRO A 97 -4.61 8.30 5.48
C PRO A 97 -3.96 8.50 6.86
N GLY A 98 -4.01 9.74 7.35
CA GLY A 98 -3.57 10.09 8.71
C GLY A 98 -2.04 10.18 8.90
N VAL A 99 -1.25 10.07 7.84
CA VAL A 99 0.21 10.17 7.88
C VAL A 99 0.73 10.99 6.69
N VAL A 100 1.94 11.52 6.80
CA VAL A 100 2.61 12.20 5.68
C VAL A 100 2.92 11.18 4.58
N PRO A 101 2.77 11.54 3.29
CA PRO A 101 3.14 10.68 2.17
C PRO A 101 4.61 10.25 2.19
N PHE A 102 4.90 9.13 1.54
CA PHE A 102 6.27 8.78 1.16
C PHE A 102 6.51 9.27 -0.27
N ASP A 103 7.14 10.43 -0.43
CA ASP A 103 7.38 11.04 -1.74
C ASP A 103 8.67 10.54 -2.40
N GLY A 104 8.69 10.52 -3.74
CA GLY A 104 9.90 10.27 -4.51
C GLY A 104 10.52 8.89 -4.31
N VAL A 105 9.71 7.88 -3.97
CA VAL A 105 10.18 6.53 -3.67
C VAL A 105 10.63 5.83 -4.96
N PRO A 106 11.88 5.35 -5.06
CA PRO A 106 12.34 4.62 -6.23
C PRO A 106 11.55 3.32 -6.46
N VAL A 107 11.12 3.09 -7.70
CA VAL A 107 10.49 1.84 -8.11
C VAL A 107 11.56 0.84 -8.53
N THR A 108 11.64 -0.30 -7.84
CA THR A 108 12.48 -1.43 -8.24
C THR A 108 11.71 -2.35 -9.21
N ARG A 109 12.38 -2.94 -10.20
CA ARG A 109 11.78 -3.79 -11.24
C ARG A 109 12.55 -5.09 -11.38
#